data_AF-A0A2E7UPG1-F1
#
_entry.id   AF-A0A2E7UPG1-F1
#
_cell.length_a   1.000
_cell.length_b   1.000
_cell.length_c   1.000
_cell.angle_alpha   90.00
_cell.angle_beta   90.00
_cell.angle_gamma   90.00
#
_symmetry.space_group_name_H-M   'P 1'
#
loop_
_entity.id
_entity.type
_entity.pdbx_description
1 polymer ?
#
loop_
_entity_poly.entity_id
_entity_poly.type
_entity_poly.pdbx_seq_one_letter_code
_entity_poly.pdbx_strand_id
1 'polypeptide(L)'
;MTDQILKAYLFSVSKQLSVFVGLIITNCIVMGRAEAFAMANKPFESLLDGIGNGLGYSLILIVVAFFRELFGAGKFFGVQLLPLITEGGWYNPNGLMVLAPGAFFLIGGFIWALRAWKPEQIEAE
;
A
#
# COMPACT_ATOMS: atom_id res chain seq x y z
N MET A 1 21.00 8.61 4.19
CA MET A 1 21.10 9.12 5.57
C MET A 1 20.11 8.40 6.50
N THR A 2 18.82 8.32 6.15
CA THR A 2 17.77 7.72 6.98
C THR A 2 18.02 6.26 7.37
N ASP A 3 18.48 5.42 6.44
CA ASP A 3 18.87 4.03 6.74
C ASP A 3 20.01 3.93 7.76
N GLN A 4 20.98 4.84 7.70
CA GLN A 4 22.12 4.88 8.63
C GLN A 4 21.69 5.34 10.04
N ILE A 5 20.72 6.26 10.12
CA ILE A 5 20.12 6.66 11.41
C ILE A 5 19.38 5.48 12.04
N LEU A 6 18.63 4.71 11.25
CA LEU A 6 17.96 3.50 11.75
C LEU A 6 18.96 2.44 12.24
N LYS A 7 20.09 2.25 11.55
CA LYS A 7 21.16 1.34 11.99
C LYS A 7 21.77 1.75 13.32
N ALA A 8 21.91 3.05 13.57
CA ALA A 8 22.53 3.59 14.77
C ALA A 8 21.65 3.49 16.02
N TYR A 9 20.33 3.72 15.89
CA TYR A 9 19.42 3.78 17.05
C TYR A 9 18.50 2.55 17.17
N LEU A 10 18.18 1.84 16.08
CA LEU A 10 17.17 0.77 16.02
C LEU A 10 17.60 -0.35 15.06
N PHE A 11 18.69 -1.05 15.41
CA PHE A 11 19.32 -2.06 14.54
C PHE A 11 18.38 -3.22 14.13
N SER A 12 17.53 -3.70 15.04
CA SER A 12 16.57 -4.78 14.75
C SER A 12 15.53 -4.39 13.70
N VAL A 13 15.04 -3.16 13.76
CA VAL A 13 14.06 -2.61 12.80
C VAL A 13 14.75 -2.31 11.47
N SER A 14 15.97 -1.74 11.51
CA SER A 14 16.75 -1.45 10.31
C SER A 14 16.98 -2.69 9.43
N LYS A 15 17.21 -3.86 10.04
CA LYS A 15 17.42 -5.10 9.29
C LYS A 15 16.20 -5.50 8.45
N GLN A 16 14.98 -5.30 8.96
CA GLN A 16 13.75 -5.56 8.22
C GLN A 16 13.47 -4.47 7.18
N LEU A 17 13.74 -3.20 7.53
CA LEU A 17 13.48 -2.06 6.67
C LEU A 17 14.46 -1.93 5.49
N SER A 18 15.67 -2.48 5.59
CA SER A 18 16.73 -2.30 4.59
C SER A 18 16.33 -2.75 3.18
N VAL A 19 15.48 -3.77 3.05
CA VAL A 19 14.95 -4.20 1.73
C VAL A 19 13.94 -3.19 1.20
N PHE A 20 13.09 -2.65 2.08
CA PHE A 20 12.11 -1.63 1.71
C PHE A 20 12.77 -0.31 1.32
N VAL A 21 13.95 0.03 1.85
CA VAL A 21 14.70 1.23 1.44
C VAL A 21 14.97 1.22 -0.06
N GLY A 22 15.38 0.08 -0.63
CA GLY A 22 15.58 -0.06 -2.08
C GLY A 22 14.29 0.16 -2.87
N LEU A 23 13.20 -0.49 -2.45
CA LEU A 23 11.88 -0.37 -3.09
C LEU A 23 11.28 1.04 -2.98
N ILE A 24 11.61 1.78 -1.92
CA ILE A 24 11.19 3.18 -1.74
C ILE A 24 11.95 4.09 -2.71
N ILE A 25 13.26 3.88 -2.88
CA ILE A 25 14.09 4.69 -3.78
C ILE A 25 13.67 4.53 -5.24
N THR A 26 13.37 3.30 -5.66
CA THR A 26 12.93 3.00 -7.03
C THR A 26 11.41 3.12 -7.21
N ASN A 27 10.69 3.71 -6.25
CA ASN A 27 9.24 3.86 -6.38
C ASN A 27 8.89 4.98 -7.35
N CYS A 28 8.01 4.68 -8.29
CA CYS A 28 7.55 5.62 -9.32
C CYS A 28 6.88 6.87 -8.73
N ILE A 29 6.23 6.78 -7.56
CA ILE A 29 5.54 7.94 -6.95
C ILE A 29 6.53 9.01 -6.50
N VAL A 30 7.70 8.62 -6.01
CA VAL A 30 8.70 9.55 -5.47
C VAL A 30 9.33 10.33 -6.62
N MET A 31 9.76 9.63 -7.67
CA MET A 31 10.31 10.27 -8.88
C MET A 31 9.24 11.10 -9.60
N GLY A 32 8.04 10.54 -9.79
CA GLY A 32 6.94 11.21 -10.51
C GLY A 32 6.48 12.51 -9.85
N ARG A 33 6.33 12.55 -8.53
CA ARG A 33 5.97 13.81 -7.83
C ARG A 33 7.13 14.79 -7.73
N ALA A 34 8.36 14.28 -7.60
CA ALA A 34 9.55 15.14 -7.63
C ALA A 34 9.64 15.91 -8.95
N GLU A 35 9.46 15.20 -10.08
CA GLU A 35 9.54 15.79 -11.41
C GLU A 35 8.34 16.66 -11.77
N ALA A 36 7.12 16.19 -11.49
CA ALA A 36 5.90 16.89 -11.89
C ALA A 36 5.53 18.09 -11.02
N PHE A 37 5.93 18.10 -9.74
CA PHE A 37 5.50 19.13 -8.79
C PHE A 37 6.67 19.78 -8.04
N ALA A 38 7.61 18.99 -7.50
CA ALA A 38 8.61 19.56 -6.60
C ALA A 38 9.63 20.48 -7.29
N MET A 39 9.95 20.23 -8.57
CA MET A 39 10.89 21.08 -9.34
C MET A 39 10.34 22.47 -9.68
N ALA A 40 9.01 22.63 -9.76
CA ALA A 40 8.37 23.87 -10.21
C ALA A 40 7.80 24.73 -9.07
N ASN A 41 7.69 24.18 -7.85
CA ASN A 41 7.01 24.83 -6.72
C ASN A 41 7.93 25.08 -5.53
N LYS A 42 7.46 25.90 -4.59
CA LYS A 42 8.23 26.24 -3.39
C LYS A 42 8.33 25.03 -2.43
N PRO A 43 9.40 24.94 -1.61
CA PRO A 43 9.61 23.79 -0.73
C PRO A 43 8.44 23.45 0.20
N PHE A 44 7.71 24.44 0.70
CA PHE A 44 6.57 24.23 1.59
C PHE A 44 5.36 23.61 0.89
N GLU A 45 5.05 24.06 -0.33
CA GLU A 45 3.96 23.51 -1.15
C GLU A 45 4.30 22.08 -1.58
N SER A 46 5.55 21.83 -1.97
CA SER A 46 6.06 20.51 -2.33
C SER A 46 6.04 19.52 -1.16
N LEU A 47 6.24 20.01 0.08
CA LEU A 47 6.12 19.18 1.28
C LEU A 47 4.67 18.74 1.50
N LEU A 48 3.72 19.67 1.38
CA LEU A 48 2.30 19.35 1.52
C LEU A 48 1.83 18.35 0.45
N ASP A 49 2.32 18.52 -0.78
CA ASP A 49 2.08 17.58 -1.88
C ASP A 49 2.60 16.17 -1.56
N GLY A 50 3.86 16.07 -1.11
CA GLY A 50 4.48 14.79 -0.76
C GLY A 50 3.71 14.07 0.35
N ILE A 51 3.29 14.80 1.39
CA ILE A 51 2.49 14.24 2.49
C ILE A 51 1.11 13.79 1.99
N GLY A 52 0.42 14.61 1.19
CA GLY A 52 -0.91 14.28 0.66
C GLY A 52 -0.89 13.02 -0.21
N ASN A 53 0.04 12.94 -1.17
CA ASN A 53 0.18 11.77 -2.04
C ASN A 53 0.64 10.53 -1.26
N GLY A 54 1.54 10.70 -0.27
CA GLY A 54 1.97 9.61 0.60
C GLY A 54 0.84 9.03 1.45
N LEU A 55 -0.03 9.89 1.99
CA LEU A 55 -1.23 9.48 2.75
C LEU A 55 -2.28 8.82 1.86
N GLY A 56 -2.48 9.33 0.64
CA GLY A 56 -3.38 8.69 -0.32
C GLY A 56 -2.90 7.29 -0.72
N TYR A 57 -1.60 7.15 -1.01
CA TYR A 57 -0.99 5.87 -1.33
C TYR A 57 -1.08 4.88 -0.16
N SER A 58 -0.79 5.32 1.08
CA SER A 58 -0.86 4.45 2.25
C SER A 58 -2.30 4.00 2.54
N LEU A 59 -3.29 4.87 2.37
CA LEU A 59 -4.71 4.52 2.53
C LEU A 59 -5.12 3.38 1.58
N ILE A 60 -4.75 3.48 0.31
CA ILE A 60 -5.04 2.43 -0.68
C ILE A 60 -4.38 1.12 -0.27
N LEU A 61 -3.10 1.16 0.14
CA LEU A 61 -2.39 -0.04 0.57
C LEU A 61 -3.00 -0.70 1.82
N ILE A 62 -3.47 0.09 2.79
CA ILE A 62 -4.13 -0.43 4.00
C ILE A 62 -5.44 -1.13 3.64
N VAL A 63 -6.26 -0.53 2.77
CA VAL A 63 -7.53 -1.13 2.33
C VAL A 63 -7.28 -2.43 1.56
N VAL A 64 -6.30 -2.44 0.65
CA VAL A 64 -5.94 -3.66 -0.10
C VAL A 64 -5.36 -4.72 0.83
N ALA A 65 -4.51 -4.35 1.79
CA ALA A 65 -3.95 -5.26 2.77
C ALA A 65 -5.04 -5.89 3.65
N PHE A 66 -6.04 -5.12 4.07
CA PHE A 66 -7.20 -5.61 4.83
C PHE A 66 -7.90 -6.76 4.12
N PHE A 67 -8.30 -6.57 2.86
CA PHE A 67 -8.98 -7.62 2.10
C PHE A 67 -8.07 -8.82 1.82
N ARG A 68 -6.77 -8.59 1.58
CA ARG A 68 -5.81 -9.68 1.34
C ARG A 68 -5.53 -10.51 2.59
N GLU A 69 -5.41 -9.89 3.76
CA GLU A 69 -5.18 -10.60 5.01
C GLU A 69 -6.43 -11.40 5.40
N LEU A 70 -7.61 -10.77 5.30
CA LEU A 70 -8.89 -11.38 5.63
C LEU A 70 -9.20 -12.59 4.75
N PHE A 71 -9.09 -12.46 3.42
CA PHE A 71 -9.43 -13.54 2.49
C PHE A 71 -8.25 -14.49 2.16
N GLY A 72 -7.02 -14.04 2.35
CA GLY A 72 -5.84 -14.87 2.12
C GLY A 72 -5.55 -15.79 3.31
N ALA A 73 -5.49 -15.24 4.52
CA ALA A 73 -5.06 -15.94 5.72
C ALA A 73 -6.15 -16.08 6.79
N GLY A 74 -7.36 -15.58 6.56
CA GLY A 74 -8.46 -15.63 7.54
C GLY A 74 -8.22 -14.80 8.80
N LYS A 75 -7.21 -13.93 8.77
CA LYS A 75 -6.71 -13.17 9.92
C LYS A 75 -6.80 -11.68 9.63
N PHE A 76 -6.87 -10.89 10.69
CA PHE A 76 -6.79 -9.44 10.62
C PHE A 76 -5.96 -8.93 11.79
N PHE A 77 -4.85 -8.24 11.52
CA PHE A 77 -3.86 -7.84 12.52
C PHE A 77 -3.43 -8.99 13.44
N GLY A 78 -3.35 -10.20 12.91
CA GLY A 78 -3.00 -11.41 13.66
C GLY A 78 -4.12 -12.00 14.52
N VAL A 79 -5.30 -11.38 14.59
CA VAL A 79 -6.50 -11.97 15.19
C VAL A 79 -7.20 -12.84 14.15
N GLN A 80 -7.52 -14.07 14.51
CA GLN A 80 -8.20 -14.99 13.62
C GLN A 80 -9.70 -14.73 13.61
N LEU A 81 -10.21 -14.24 12.48
CA LEU A 81 -11.63 -13.94 12.29
C LEU A 81 -12.35 -15.06 11.54
N LEU A 82 -11.65 -15.70 10.60
CA LEU A 82 -12.16 -16.83 9.84
C LEU A 82 -11.32 -18.06 10.20
N PRO A 83 -11.87 -19.02 10.97
CA PRO A 83 -11.12 -20.23 11.32
C PRO A 83 -10.90 -21.06 10.05
N LEU A 84 -9.64 -21.38 9.76
CA LEU A 84 -9.26 -22.11 8.54
C LEU A 84 -9.61 -23.59 8.68
N ILE A 85 -9.95 -24.24 7.57
CA ILE A 85 -10.18 -25.70 7.52
C ILE A 85 -8.97 -26.48 8.08
N THR A 86 -7.75 -25.98 7.86
CA THR A 86 -6.51 -26.58 8.37
C THR A 86 -6.38 -26.55 9.90
N GLU A 87 -7.13 -25.67 10.57
CA GLU A 87 -7.16 -25.50 12.03
C GLU A 87 -8.52 -25.94 12.62
N GLY A 88 -9.33 -26.69 11.86
CA GLY A 88 -10.64 -27.19 12.30
C GLY A 88 -11.82 -26.26 12.04
N GLY A 89 -11.61 -25.19 11.27
CA GLY A 89 -12.66 -24.25 10.86
C GLY A 89 -13.35 -24.59 9.54
N TRP A 90 -14.10 -23.63 9.01
CA TRP A 90 -14.92 -23.79 7.79
C TRP A 90 -14.38 -23.01 6.58
N TYR A 91 -13.39 -22.14 6.77
CA TYR A 91 -12.89 -21.25 5.73
C TYR A 91 -11.71 -21.86 4.95
N ASN A 92 -11.85 -21.94 3.63
CA ASN A 92 -10.75 -22.32 2.74
C ASN A 92 -9.98 -21.05 2.31
N PRO A 93 -8.69 -20.91 2.64
CA PRO A 93 -7.92 -19.72 2.30
C PRO A 93 -7.85 -19.51 0.78
N ASN A 94 -8.13 -18.29 0.33
CA ASN A 94 -8.05 -17.96 -1.09
C ASN A 94 -6.59 -17.67 -1.50
N GLY A 95 -5.91 -18.68 -2.05
CA GLY A 95 -4.53 -18.56 -2.52
C GLY A 95 -4.32 -17.45 -3.55
N LEU A 96 -5.35 -17.12 -4.35
CA LEU A 96 -5.29 -16.01 -5.32
C LEU A 96 -5.09 -14.65 -4.66
N MET A 97 -5.64 -14.44 -3.46
CA MET A 97 -5.57 -13.16 -2.74
C MET A 97 -4.19 -12.88 -2.16
N VAL A 98 -3.37 -13.92 -2.00
CA VAL A 98 -1.98 -13.79 -1.55
C VAL A 98 -1.06 -13.42 -2.71
N LEU A 99 -1.36 -13.88 -3.92
CA LEU A 99 -0.55 -13.64 -5.13
C LEU A 99 -0.75 -12.22 -5.68
N ALA A 100 0.19 -11.76 -6.52
CA ALA A 100 0.15 -10.46 -7.17
C ALA A 100 -1.15 -10.17 -7.96
N PRO A 101 -1.73 -11.12 -8.73
CA PRO A 101 -2.99 -10.90 -9.45
C PRO A 101 -4.16 -10.48 -8.54
N GLY A 102 -4.23 -11.03 -7.32
CA GLY A 102 -5.27 -10.64 -6.36
C GLY A 102 -5.22 -9.16 -5.98
N ALA A 103 -4.02 -8.59 -5.87
CA ALA A 103 -3.86 -7.15 -5.60
C ALA A 103 -4.35 -6.29 -6.77
N PHE A 104 -4.11 -6.70 -8.02
CA PHE A 104 -4.61 -5.97 -9.20
C PHE A 104 -6.13 -5.97 -9.28
N PHE A 105 -6.80 -7.10 -9.00
CA PHE A 105 -8.27 -7.15 -8.96
C PHE A 105 -8.86 -6.25 -7.88
N LEU A 106 -8.25 -6.23 -6.70
CA LEU A 106 -8.70 -5.38 -5.60
C LEU A 106 -8.54 -3.88 -5.91
N ILE A 107 -7.37 -3.48 -6.42
CA ILE A 107 -7.12 -2.09 -6.80
C ILE A 107 -8.05 -1.68 -7.95
N GLY A 108 -8.20 -2.51 -8.97
CA GLY A 108 -9.11 -2.25 -10.09
C GLY A 108 -10.56 -2.14 -9.65
N GLY A 109 -11.03 -3.04 -8.78
CA GLY A 109 -12.37 -2.99 -8.19
C GLY A 109 -12.58 -1.75 -7.32
N PHE A 110 -11.57 -1.33 -6.56
CA PHE A 110 -11.63 -0.09 -5.76
C PHE A 110 -11.74 1.15 -6.65
N ILE A 111 -10.93 1.24 -7.71
CA ILE A 111 -11.00 2.34 -8.68
C ILE A 111 -12.37 2.35 -9.37
N TRP A 112 -12.89 1.19 -9.77
CA TRP A 112 -14.21 1.07 -10.36
C TRP A 112 -15.31 1.56 -9.41
N ALA A 113 -15.29 1.12 -8.15
CA ALA A 113 -16.26 1.56 -7.15
C ALA A 113 -16.21 3.07 -6.90
N LEU A 114 -15.02 3.66 -6.83
CA LEU A 114 -14.85 5.10 -6.72
C LEU A 114 -15.41 5.84 -7.94
N ARG A 115 -15.08 5.40 -9.16
CA ARG A 115 -15.58 6.02 -10.40
C ARG A 115 -17.09 5.83 -10.59
N ALA A 116 -17.66 4.72 -10.10
CA ALA A 116 -19.10 4.51 -10.11
C ALA A 116 -19.83 5.45 -9.13
N TRP A 117 -19.23 5.78 -8.00
CA TRP A 117 -19.80 6.72 -7.04
C TRP A 117 -19.56 8.18 -7.44
N LYS A 118 -18.41 8.47 -8.04
CA LYS A 118 -18.00 9.80 -8.49
C LYS A 118 -17.71 9.79 -10.00
N PRO A 119 -18.77 9.85 -10.84
CA PRO A 119 -18.62 9.79 -12.29
C PRO A 119 -17.84 10.99 -12.86
N GLU A 120 -17.72 12.09 -12.10
CA GLU A 120 -16.86 13.25 -12.41
C GLU A 120 -15.38 12.90 -12.61
N GLN A 121 -14.92 11.76 -12.10
CA GLN A 121 -13.53 11.30 -12.23
C GLN A 121 -13.32 10.38 -13.44
N ILE A 122 -14.35 10.12 -14.23
CA ILE A 122 -14.24 9.36 -15.47
C ILE A 122 -13.56 10.28 -16.49
N GLU A 123 -12.36 9.89 -16.93
CA GLU A 123 -11.63 10.57 -18.00
C GLU A 123 -12.53 10.61 -19.25
N ALA A 124 -12.81 11.81 -19.75
CA ALA A 124 -13.43 11.96 -21.06
C ALA A 124 -12.37 11.59 -22.10
N GLU A 125 -12.69 10.58 -22.91
CA GLU A 125 -11.84 10.11 -24.02
C GLU A 125 -11.56 11.21 -25.04
#